data_AF-A0A183U456-F1
#
_entry.id   AF-A0A183U456-F1
#
_cell.length_a   1.000
_cell.length_b   1.000
_cell.length_c   1.000
_cell.angle_alpha   90.00
_cell.angle_beta   90.00
_cell.angle_gamma   90.00
#
_symmetry.space_group_name_H-M   'P 1'
#
loop_
_entity.id
_entity.type
_entity.pdbx_description
1 polymer ?
#
loop_
_entity_poly.entity_id
_entity_poly.type
_entity_poly.pdbx_seq_one_letter_code
_entity_poly.pdbx_strand_id
1 'polypeptide(L)'
;MIDHSEPALIIMNHRTRLDWLFFWNLLIRMDPWLLTSEKISLKGILKYLPGAGWAMGCNAFIFLDRSFEKDSVRLAKMIDYYANSGFNYQLLLFPEGTDKCERATERSRIYAEKKGLVHYAHVLHPKTTGFTFIMKKMREGWFRK
;
A
#
# COMPACT_ATOMS: atom_id res chain seq x y z
N MET A 1 -7.12 5.16 -17.64
CA MET A 1 -6.40 6.12 -16.77
C MET A 1 -7.03 6.01 -15.38
N ILE A 2 -6.34 6.34 -14.28
CA ILE A 2 -6.96 6.29 -12.94
C ILE A 2 -8.01 7.41 -12.86
N ASP A 3 -9.21 7.08 -12.42
CA ASP A 3 -10.33 8.02 -12.29
C ASP A 3 -10.38 8.54 -10.84
N HIS A 4 -10.27 9.85 -10.64
CA HIS A 4 -10.34 10.47 -9.30
C HIS A 4 -11.75 10.44 -8.70
N SER A 5 -12.77 10.21 -9.54
CA SER A 5 -14.17 10.14 -9.10
C SER A 5 -14.53 8.78 -8.49
N GLU A 6 -13.59 7.84 -8.46
CA GLU A 6 -13.79 6.50 -7.91
C GLU A 6 -12.66 6.08 -6.97
N PRO A 7 -12.95 5.25 -5.93
CA PRO A 7 -11.91 4.65 -5.12
C PRO A 7 -11.05 3.67 -5.91
N ALA A 8 -9.73 3.67 -5.68
CA ALA A 8 -8.82 2.76 -6.37
C ALA A 8 -7.84 2.04 -5.42
N LEU A 9 -7.49 0.79 -5.75
CA LEU A 9 -6.35 0.10 -5.17
C LEU A 9 -5.24 0.02 -6.22
N ILE A 10 -4.13 0.67 -5.93
CA ILE A 10 -2.96 0.74 -6.80
C ILE A 10 -1.92 -0.27 -6.32
N ILE A 11 -1.42 -1.09 -7.24
CA ILE A 11 -0.42 -2.12 -6.95
C ILE A 11 0.85 -1.78 -7.70
N MET A 12 1.96 -1.68 -6.97
CA MET A 12 3.27 -1.45 -7.56
C MET A 12 4.29 -2.45 -7.02
N ASN A 13 5.25 -2.83 -7.85
CA ASN A 13 6.45 -3.51 -7.39
C ASN A 13 7.32 -2.54 -6.57
N HIS A 14 8.08 -3.07 -5.61
CA HIS A 14 8.89 -2.27 -4.69
C HIS A 14 10.38 -2.49 -4.92
N ARG A 15 10.97 -1.64 -5.75
CA ARG A 15 12.38 -1.69 -6.16
C ARG A 15 13.27 -0.84 -5.28
N THR A 16 12.80 0.34 -4.89
CA THR A 16 13.58 1.31 -4.14
C THR A 16 12.73 1.97 -3.06
N ARG A 17 13.38 2.60 -2.08
CA ARG A 17 12.68 3.35 -1.04
C ARG A 17 11.98 4.61 -1.55
N LEU A 18 12.20 5.00 -2.81
CA LEU A 18 11.71 6.21 -3.45
C LEU A 18 10.61 5.94 -4.49
N ASP A 19 10.17 4.69 -4.66
CA ASP A 19 9.19 4.32 -5.70
C ASP A 19 7.90 5.17 -5.62
N TRP A 20 7.43 5.44 -4.40
CA TRP A 20 6.27 6.30 -4.16
C TRP A 20 6.50 7.76 -4.57
N LEU A 21 7.72 8.27 -4.45
CA LEU A 21 8.05 9.64 -4.84
C LEU A 21 8.05 9.79 -6.37
N PHE A 22 8.55 8.79 -7.09
CA PHE A 22 8.42 8.76 -8.56
C PHE A 22 6.94 8.66 -8.97
N PHE A 23 6.16 7.89 -8.23
CA PHE A 23 4.73 7.74 -8.51
C PHE A 23 3.94 9.05 -8.31
N TRP A 24 4.28 9.86 -7.31
CA TRP A 24 3.68 11.19 -7.12
C TRP A 24 3.82 12.10 -8.34
N ASN A 25 4.97 12.07 -9.01
CA ASN A 25 5.19 12.84 -10.24
C ASN A 25 4.29 12.36 -11.39
N LEU A 26 3.98 11.07 -11.45
CA LEU A 26 3.02 10.52 -12.40
C LEU A 26 1.59 10.96 -12.06
N LEU A 27 1.19 10.84 -10.79
CA LEU A 27 -0.15 11.21 -10.33
C LEU A 27 -0.46 12.67 -10.64
N ILE A 28 0.41 13.61 -10.26
CA ILE A 28 0.18 15.04 -10.53
C ILE A 28 0.08 15.35 -12.02
N ARG A 29 0.81 14.61 -12.86
CA ARG A 29 0.80 14.83 -14.32
C ARG A 29 -0.42 14.25 -15.00
N MET A 30 -1.01 13.20 -14.43
CA MET A 30 -2.29 12.63 -14.85
C MET A 30 -3.45 13.50 -14.39
N ASP A 31 -3.50 13.79 -13.09
CA ASP A 31 -4.52 14.61 -12.46
C ASP A 31 -4.07 15.02 -11.04
N PRO A 32 -3.97 16.33 -10.73
CA PRO A 32 -3.56 16.83 -9.41
C PRO A 32 -4.39 16.30 -8.23
N TRP A 33 -5.68 15.98 -8.43
CA TRP A 33 -6.52 15.42 -7.38
C TRP A 33 -6.07 14.02 -6.96
N LEU A 34 -5.46 13.26 -7.88
CA LEU A 34 -4.96 11.93 -7.56
C LEU A 34 -3.81 12.00 -6.53
N LEU A 35 -2.94 13.00 -6.61
CA LEU A 35 -1.86 13.18 -5.64
C LEU A 35 -2.40 13.45 -4.23
N THR A 36 -3.47 14.23 -4.13
CA THR A 36 -4.06 14.61 -2.82
C THR A 36 -4.90 13.51 -2.19
N SER A 37 -5.51 12.66 -2.99
CA SER A 37 -6.39 11.57 -2.54
C SER A 37 -5.65 10.26 -2.28
N GLU A 38 -4.38 10.16 -2.67
CA GLU A 38 -3.56 8.99 -2.44
C GLU A 38 -3.28 8.77 -0.95
N LYS A 39 -3.32 7.50 -0.54
CA LYS A 39 -2.99 6.97 0.78
C LYS A 39 -1.98 5.84 0.59
N ILE A 40 -0.87 5.89 1.32
CA ILE A 40 0.20 4.89 1.21
C ILE A 40 0.27 4.06 2.48
N SER A 41 0.47 2.74 2.33
CA SER A 41 0.83 1.88 3.45
C SER A 41 2.32 2.02 3.79
N LEU A 42 2.64 2.37 5.03
CA LEU A 42 3.99 2.69 5.51
C LEU A 42 4.43 1.79 6.67
N LYS A 43 5.74 1.71 6.90
CA LYS A 43 6.28 1.03 8.09
C LYS A 43 5.92 1.82 9.36
N GLY A 44 5.44 1.12 10.39
CA GLY A 44 4.92 1.71 11.63
C GLY A 44 5.86 2.68 12.32
N ILE A 45 7.17 2.43 12.27
CA ILE A 45 8.19 3.30 12.86
C ILE A 45 8.23 4.70 12.24
N LEU A 46 7.80 4.86 10.98
CA LEU A 46 7.86 6.13 10.25
C LEU A 46 6.93 7.19 10.86
N LYS A 47 5.91 6.80 11.63
CA LYS A 47 5.01 7.76 12.31
C LYS A 47 5.73 8.65 13.32
N TYR A 48 6.89 8.20 13.82
CA TYR A 48 7.68 8.93 14.80
C TYR A 48 8.71 9.88 14.18
N LEU A 49 8.86 9.88 12.84
CA LEU A 49 9.78 10.78 12.16
C LEU A 49 9.23 12.21 12.19
N PRO A 50 9.90 13.18 12.82
CA PRO A 50 9.43 14.56 12.86
C PRO A 50 9.29 15.15 11.44
N GLY A 51 8.27 15.99 11.26
CA GLY A 51 7.94 16.56 9.94
C GLY A 51 7.27 15.54 9.03
N ALA A 52 8.05 14.67 8.38
CA ALA A 52 7.54 13.76 7.35
C ALA A 52 6.54 12.73 7.91
N GLY A 53 6.85 12.08 9.04
CA GLY A 53 5.96 11.10 9.66
C GLY A 53 4.65 11.72 10.16
N TRP A 54 4.73 12.93 10.70
CA TRP A 54 3.57 13.70 11.15
C TRP A 54 2.70 14.12 9.98
N ALA A 55 3.29 14.65 8.90
CA ALA A 55 2.58 15.02 7.68
C ALA A 55 1.86 13.82 7.06
N MET A 56 2.52 12.65 6.99
CA MET A 56 1.91 11.40 6.53
C MET A 56 0.74 10.97 7.44
N GLY A 57 0.87 11.15 8.75
CA GLY A 57 -0.23 10.92 9.71
C GLY A 57 -1.41 11.85 9.51
N CYS A 58 -1.17 13.15 9.32
CA CYS A 58 -2.20 14.14 9.01
C CYS A 58 -2.90 13.85 7.67
N ASN A 59 -2.18 13.31 6.68
CA ASN A 59 -2.77 12.87 5.41
C ASN A 59 -3.46 11.50 5.49
N ALA A 60 -3.62 10.95 6.70
CA ALA A 60 -4.26 9.68 6.97
C ALA A 60 -3.59 8.49 6.25
N PHE A 61 -2.25 8.45 6.17
CA PHE A 61 -1.55 7.25 5.67
C PHE A 61 -1.62 6.10 6.68
N ILE A 62 -1.46 4.86 6.19
CA ILE A 62 -1.64 3.67 7.02
C ILE A 62 -0.30 3.16 7.52
N PHE A 63 -0.01 3.35 8.81
CA PHE A 63 1.19 2.82 9.45
C PHE A 63 1.00 1.37 9.90
N LEU A 64 1.82 0.45 9.37
CA LEU A 64 1.74 -1.00 9.59
C LEU A 64 2.90 -1.54 10.43
N ASP A 65 2.59 -2.39 11.41
CA ASP A 65 3.54 -2.96 12.36
C ASP A 65 4.14 -4.31 11.89
N ARG A 66 3.79 -4.77 10.67
CA ARG A 66 4.18 -6.07 10.08
C ARG A 66 3.62 -7.27 10.87
N SER A 67 2.49 -7.08 11.55
CA SER A 67 1.72 -8.13 12.23
C SER A 67 0.27 -8.01 11.78
N PHE A 68 -0.20 -9.02 11.05
CA PHE A 68 -1.53 -8.98 10.43
C PHE A 68 -2.65 -8.88 11.46
N GLU A 69 -2.48 -9.46 12.64
CA GLU A 69 -3.45 -9.43 13.74
C GLU A 69 -3.72 -8.00 14.18
N LYS A 70 -2.67 -7.19 14.35
CA LYS A 70 -2.78 -5.77 14.72
C LYS A 70 -3.16 -4.91 13.52
N ASP A 71 -2.55 -5.18 12.38
CA ASP A 71 -2.68 -4.37 11.17
C ASP A 71 -4.05 -4.51 10.51
N SER A 72 -4.71 -5.67 10.60
CA SER A 72 -6.05 -5.90 10.03
C SER A 72 -7.10 -5.00 10.68
N VAL A 73 -7.07 -4.83 12.01
CA VAL A 73 -7.97 -3.94 12.74
C VAL A 73 -7.75 -2.48 12.31
N ARG A 74 -6.49 -2.07 12.15
CA ARG A 74 -6.14 -0.72 11.70
C ARG A 74 -6.57 -0.49 10.25
N LEU A 75 -6.27 -1.44 9.36
CA LEU A 75 -6.67 -1.38 7.95
C LEU A 75 -8.17 -1.26 7.79
N ALA A 76 -8.96 -2.05 8.53
CA ALA A 76 -10.42 -1.96 8.51
C ALA A 76 -10.89 -0.55 8.89
N LYS A 77 -10.43 -0.03 10.03
CA LYS A 77 -10.79 1.31 10.51
C LYS A 77 -10.45 2.41 9.51
N MET A 78 -9.27 2.34 8.89
CA MET A 78 -8.84 3.34 7.91
C MET A 78 -9.66 3.25 6.62
N ILE A 79 -9.91 2.05 6.10
CA ILE A 79 -10.73 1.86 4.89
C ILE A 79 -12.18 2.31 5.14
N ASP A 80 -12.75 1.97 6.30
CA ASP A 80 -14.07 2.45 6.71
C ASP A 80 -14.09 3.98 6.83
N TYR A 81 -13.04 4.59 7.41
CA TYR A 81 -12.92 6.05 7.47
C TYR A 81 -12.89 6.68 6.07
N TYR A 82 -12.09 6.15 5.14
CA TYR A 82 -12.04 6.69 3.78
C TYR A 82 -13.39 6.59 3.08
N ALA A 83 -14.04 5.42 3.17
CA ALA A 83 -15.34 5.17 2.55
C ALA A 83 -16.43 6.13 3.05
N ASN A 84 -16.36 6.52 4.33
CA ASN A 84 -17.34 7.41 4.97
C ASN A 84 -16.92 8.88 4.97
N SER A 85 -15.75 9.24 4.43
CA SER A 85 -15.22 10.61 4.48
C SER A 85 -15.93 11.59 3.55
N GLY A 86 -16.75 11.09 2.62
CA GLY A 86 -17.36 11.89 1.55
C GLY A 86 -16.42 12.19 0.37
N PHE A 87 -15.14 11.80 0.46
CA PHE A 87 -14.15 11.96 -0.59
C PHE A 87 -13.72 10.60 -1.16
N ASN A 88 -13.34 10.58 -2.43
CA ASN A 88 -12.69 9.43 -3.04
C ASN A 88 -11.22 9.34 -2.61
N TYR A 89 -10.69 8.13 -2.67
CA TYR A 89 -9.35 7.82 -2.18
C TYR A 89 -8.68 6.79 -3.07
N GLN A 90 -7.35 6.81 -3.08
CA GLN A 90 -6.56 5.77 -3.72
C GLN A 90 -5.63 5.17 -2.69
N LEU A 91 -5.55 3.84 -2.64
CA LEU A 91 -4.64 3.15 -1.73
C LEU A 91 -3.48 2.55 -2.53
N LEU A 92 -2.25 2.97 -2.25
CA LEU A 92 -1.05 2.39 -2.82
C LEU A 92 -0.54 1.24 -1.95
N LEU A 93 -0.43 0.05 -2.55
CA LEU A 93 0.06 -1.16 -1.93
C LEU A 93 1.28 -1.72 -2.67
N PHE A 94 2.33 -2.00 -1.91
CA PHE A 94 3.50 -2.75 -2.36
C PHE A 94 3.39 -4.19 -1.83
N PRO A 95 2.89 -5.17 -2.61
CA PRO A 95 2.60 -6.51 -2.11
C PRO A 95 3.87 -7.28 -1.70
N GLU A 96 5.05 -6.87 -2.17
CA GLU A 96 6.35 -7.41 -1.73
C GLU A 96 6.59 -7.15 -0.22
N GLY A 97 6.05 -6.04 0.31
CA GLY A 97 6.14 -5.63 1.71
C GLY A 97 7.53 -5.19 2.18
N THR A 98 8.50 -5.12 1.26
CA THR A 98 9.86 -4.59 1.46
C THR A 98 10.49 -4.29 0.10
N ASP A 99 11.43 -3.36 0.07
CA ASP A 99 12.25 -3.08 -1.11
C ASP A 99 13.15 -4.27 -1.47
N LYS A 100 13.33 -4.49 -2.77
CA LYS A 100 14.19 -5.55 -3.28
C LYS A 100 15.67 -5.22 -3.04
N CYS A 101 16.21 -5.85 -2.01
CA CYS A 101 17.65 -5.94 -1.72
C CYS A 101 18.12 -7.40 -1.80
N GLU A 102 19.43 -7.64 -1.74
CA GLU A 102 20.02 -8.99 -1.76
C GLU A 102 19.41 -9.90 -0.68
N ARG A 103 19.35 -9.41 0.56
CA ARG A 103 18.73 -10.14 1.68
C ARG A 103 17.25 -10.47 1.45
N ALA A 104 16.47 -9.54 0.90
CA ALA A 104 15.06 -9.78 0.63
C ALA A 104 14.87 -10.75 -0.54
N THR A 105 15.74 -10.67 -1.55
CA THR A 105 15.79 -11.58 -2.69
C THR A 105 16.07 -13.00 -2.25
N GLU A 106 17.08 -13.21 -1.39
CA GLU A 106 17.41 -14.55 -0.90
C GLU A 106 16.27 -15.15 -0.07
N ARG A 107 15.63 -14.34 0.79
CA ARG A 107 14.43 -14.79 1.52
C ARG A 107 13.29 -15.18 0.59
N SER A 108 13.08 -14.43 -0.48
CA SER A 108 12.09 -14.75 -1.51
C SER A 108 12.46 -16.03 -2.28
N ARG A 109 13.76 -16.24 -2.55
CA ARG A 109 14.29 -17.44 -3.22
C ARG A 109 14.04 -18.69 -2.37
N ILE A 110 14.43 -18.68 -1.10
CA ILE A 110 14.20 -19.78 -0.14
C ILE A 110 12.70 -20.08 -0.01
N TYR A 111 11.87 -19.05 0.05
CA TYR A 111 10.41 -19.22 0.09
C TYR A 111 9.89 -19.92 -1.18
N ALA A 112 10.40 -19.54 -2.36
CA ALA A 112 10.03 -20.14 -3.63
C ALA A 112 10.42 -21.63 -3.68
N GLU A 113 11.66 -21.97 -3.31
CA GLU A 113 12.14 -23.37 -3.28
C GLU A 113 11.28 -24.24 -2.38
N LYS A 114 11.01 -23.77 -1.15
CA LYS A 114 10.19 -24.50 -0.18
C LYS A 114 8.77 -24.74 -0.67
N LYS A 115 8.26 -23.88 -1.56
CA LYS A 115 6.90 -23.95 -2.10
C LYS A 115 6.83 -24.48 -3.53
N GLY A 116 7.96 -24.86 -4.13
CA GLY A 116 8.03 -25.30 -5.52
C GLY A 116 7.60 -24.22 -6.51
N LEU A 117 7.86 -22.95 -6.21
CA LEU A 117 7.49 -21.80 -7.04
C LEU A 117 8.65 -21.37 -7.94
N VAL A 118 8.31 -20.74 -9.07
CA VAL A 118 9.27 -20.16 -10.01
C VAL A 118 10.04 -19.00 -9.36
N HIS A 119 11.32 -18.89 -9.67
CA HIS A 119 12.16 -17.77 -9.27
C HIS A 119 11.94 -16.53 -10.12
N TYR A 120 11.70 -15.40 -9.47
CA TYR A 120 11.58 -14.11 -10.14
C TYR A 120 12.91 -13.35 -10.13
N ALA A 121 13.28 -12.79 -11.29
CA ALA A 121 14.49 -11.98 -11.42
C ALA A 121 14.31 -10.54 -10.88
N HIS A 122 13.18 -9.90 -11.18
CA HIS A 122 13.01 -8.45 -10.99
C HIS A 122 12.13 -8.06 -9.79
N VAL A 123 11.32 -8.98 -9.25
CA VAL A 123 10.38 -8.75 -8.15
C VAL A 123 10.53 -9.82 -7.06
N LEU A 124 10.01 -9.56 -5.86
CA LEU A 124 9.87 -10.56 -4.81
C LEU A 124 8.50 -11.24 -4.89
N HIS A 125 8.35 -12.42 -4.27
CA HIS A 125 7.03 -13.05 -4.15
C HIS A 125 6.09 -12.17 -3.32
N PRO A 126 4.86 -11.91 -3.83
CA PRO A 126 3.91 -11.03 -3.16
C PRO A 126 3.32 -11.71 -1.91
N LYS A 127 3.03 -10.88 -0.90
CA LYS A 127 2.27 -11.25 0.28
C LYS A 127 0.80 -10.92 0.04
N THR A 128 -0.01 -11.94 -0.15
CA THR A 128 -1.42 -11.79 -0.58
C THR A 128 -2.37 -11.46 0.57
N THR A 129 -2.03 -11.78 1.81
CA THR A 129 -2.94 -11.62 2.97
C THR A 129 -3.48 -10.18 3.11
N GLY A 130 -2.59 -9.19 3.07
CA GLY A 130 -2.98 -7.78 3.17
C GLY A 130 -3.80 -7.32 1.96
N PHE A 131 -3.40 -7.73 0.76
CA PHE A 131 -4.12 -7.43 -0.48
C PHE A 131 -5.56 -7.96 -0.44
N THR A 132 -5.74 -9.24 -0.11
CA THR A 132 -7.06 -9.87 -0.05
C THR A 132 -7.95 -9.20 1.00
N PHE A 133 -7.38 -8.85 2.15
CA PHE A 133 -8.10 -8.15 3.21
C PHE A 133 -8.58 -6.75 2.76
N ILE A 134 -7.67 -5.96 2.19
CA ILE A 134 -7.97 -4.62 1.67
C ILE A 134 -9.06 -4.70 0.60
N MET A 135 -8.90 -5.58 -0.40
CA MET A 135 -9.86 -5.75 -1.49
C MET A 135 -11.25 -6.12 -0.97
N LYS A 136 -11.33 -7.06 -0.02
CA LYS A 136 -12.61 -7.46 0.58
C LYS A 136 -13.27 -6.27 1.29
N LYS A 137 -12.50 -5.51 2.09
CA LYS A 137 -13.02 -4.36 2.84
C LYS A 137 -13.47 -3.22 1.93
N MET A 138 -12.70 -2.91 0.88
CA MET A 138 -13.09 -1.88 -0.09
C MET A 138 -14.38 -2.27 -0.82
N ARG A 139 -14.56 -3.56 -1.18
CA ARG A 139 -15.81 -4.05 -1.79
C ARG A 139 -17.00 -3.96 -0.84
N GLU A 140 -16.82 -4.31 0.43
CA GLU A 140 -17.88 -4.16 1.45
C GLU A 140 -18.36 -2.70 1.56
N GLY A 141 -17.45 -1.72 1.48
CA GLY A 141 -17.80 -0.29 1.46
C GLY A 141 -18.48 0.15 0.17
N TRP A 142 -18.07 -0.40 -0.98
CA TRP A 142 -18.69 -0.12 -2.27
C TRP A 142 -20.17 -0.52 -2.32
N PHE A 143 -20.50 -1.72 -1.84
CA PHE A 143 -21.89 -2.22 -1.82
C PHE A 143 -22.79 -1.54 -0.80
N ARG A 144 -22.26 -0.64 0.04
CA ARG A 144 -23.05 0.16 1.02
C ARG A 144 -23.48 1.52 0.47
N LYS A 145 -22.88 1.98 -0.62
CA LYS A 145 -23.31 3.18 -1.36
C LYS A 145 -24.45 2.83 -2.30
#